data_AF-T1GAZ4-F1
#
_entry.id   AF-T1GAZ4-F1
#
_cell.length_a   1.000
_cell.length_b   1.000
_cell.length_c   1.000
_cell.angle_alpha   90.00
_cell.angle_beta   90.00
_cell.angle_gamma   90.00
#
_symmetry.space_group_name_H-M   'P 1'
#
loop_
_entity.id
_entity.type
_entity.pdbx_description
1 polymer ?
#
loop_
_entity_poly.entity_id
_entity_poly.type
_entity_poly.pdbx_seq_one_letter_code
_entity_poly.pdbx_strand_id
1 'polypeptide(L)'
;MVWTVFNIVSQQSAAINFHGVLITSLDFNWKWINSSLYNFIGSKTVQNPRTKRIINRLFSHYYFVYYLGIFLSKIVPPMIRAETSCFGKNGCYPAVFGALGSIFMMSWIVFLIGKIYYKDERISDENVILKFFGCIKHALVTKMKSSSSEERKEHWIEYAEGRYSLEFIDDVHTVIKITKLFIPLPIYYALLAQQDSSWTFQASQMDTTVFGFRIEPDQAKAMGPVFLFTMIPIWTYLVTPILKTCDIEISALKSMVVGGFVSALSFICAGILQIEINSSVEKTVNILWQIPQFFLIMFGELLLSIPGLEFAFKQAPESMKSVLTAAFFINNAFGNLIVVLITEIKL
;
A
#
# COMPACT_ATOMS: atom_id res chain seq x y z
N MET A 1 -9.25 -13.18 -1.65
CA MET A 1 -10.71 -13.36 -1.42
C MET A 1 -11.21 -12.63 -0.19
N VAL A 2 -10.72 -12.92 1.02
CA VAL A 2 -11.02 -12.12 2.25
C VAL A 2 -10.67 -10.64 2.10
N TRP A 3 -9.50 -10.35 1.52
CA TRP A 3 -8.95 -9.00 1.49
C TRP A 3 -9.50 -8.13 0.34
N THR A 4 -9.81 -8.78 -0.79
CA THR A 4 -10.64 -8.26 -1.90
C THR A 4 -11.90 -7.59 -1.36
N VAL A 5 -12.57 -8.29 -0.47
CA VAL A 5 -13.83 -7.88 0.14
C VAL A 5 -13.69 -6.60 0.98
N PHE A 6 -12.57 -6.41 1.67
CA PHE A 6 -12.34 -5.26 2.54
C PHE A 6 -11.92 -3.98 1.82
N ASN A 7 -11.22 -4.10 0.69
CA ASN A 7 -10.77 -2.96 -0.12
C ASN A 7 -11.95 -2.19 -0.78
N ILE A 8 -13.13 -2.78 -0.74
CA ILE A 8 -14.38 -2.23 -1.28
C ILE A 8 -15.12 -1.44 -0.20
N VAL A 9 -15.09 -1.95 1.03
CA VAL A 9 -15.71 -1.32 2.20
C VAL A 9 -15.01 0.01 2.53
N SER A 10 -13.68 0.08 2.35
CA SER A 10 -12.88 1.28 2.64
C SER A 10 -13.17 2.48 1.72
N GLN A 11 -13.63 2.25 0.48
CA GLN A 11 -13.85 3.33 -0.49
C GLN A 11 -15.28 3.86 -0.53
N GLN A 12 -16.28 3.08 -0.10
CA GLN A 12 -17.68 3.52 -0.10
C GLN A 12 -18.11 4.18 1.23
N SER A 13 -17.23 4.22 2.24
CA SER A 13 -17.54 4.70 3.59
C SER A 13 -17.35 6.21 3.82
N ALA A 14 -17.31 7.04 2.76
CA ALA A 14 -17.34 8.50 2.95
C ALA A 14 -18.69 8.99 3.51
N ALA A 15 -19.75 8.17 3.45
CA ALA A 15 -21.10 8.57 3.85
C ALA A 15 -21.60 8.00 5.19
N ILE A 16 -20.92 7.03 5.84
CA ILE A 16 -21.46 6.35 7.02
C ILE A 16 -20.39 6.10 8.08
N ASN A 17 -20.38 7.00 9.07
CA ASN A 17 -19.82 6.88 10.43
C ASN A 17 -18.31 6.60 10.61
N PHE A 18 -17.71 7.40 11.50
CA PHE A 18 -16.33 7.39 11.99
C PHE A 18 -15.83 5.99 12.47
N HIS A 19 -16.73 5.08 12.84
CA HIS A 19 -16.39 3.70 13.21
C HIS A 19 -16.08 2.77 12.03
N GLY A 20 -16.63 3.02 10.84
CA GLY A 20 -16.24 2.29 9.62
C GLY A 20 -14.82 2.67 9.17
N VAL A 21 -14.41 3.91 9.45
CA VAL A 21 -13.06 4.43 9.15
C VAL A 21 -11.98 3.78 10.02
N LEU A 22 -12.27 3.32 11.25
CA LEU A 22 -11.28 2.58 12.06
C LEU A 22 -10.87 1.22 11.44
N ILE A 23 -11.69 0.68 10.54
CA ILE A 23 -11.41 -0.55 9.78
C ILE A 23 -10.40 -0.29 8.63
N THR A 24 -10.11 0.98 8.29
CA THR A 24 -9.05 1.37 7.33
C THR A 24 -7.63 1.03 7.81
N SER A 25 -7.46 0.65 9.09
CA SER A 25 -6.21 0.12 9.65
C SER A 25 -5.75 -1.23 9.06
N LEU A 26 -6.47 -1.79 8.07
CA LEU A 26 -6.29 -3.14 7.54
C LEU A 26 -5.71 -3.21 6.11
N ASP A 27 -5.44 -2.09 5.43
CA ASP A 27 -4.48 -2.10 4.29
C ASP A 27 -3.06 -2.46 4.78
N PHE A 28 -2.80 -2.15 6.04
CA PHE A 28 -1.62 -2.57 6.80
C PHE A 28 -1.45 -4.10 6.81
N ASN A 29 -2.55 -4.87 6.76
CA ASN A 29 -2.52 -6.33 6.86
C ASN A 29 -1.89 -7.03 5.65
N TRP A 30 -1.93 -6.50 4.42
CA TRP A 30 -1.33 -7.19 3.27
C TRP A 30 0.20 -7.29 3.39
N LYS A 31 0.84 -6.17 3.73
CA LYS A 31 2.29 -6.09 3.85
C LYS A 31 2.79 -6.71 5.16
N TRP A 32 1.98 -6.64 6.23
CA TRP A 32 2.20 -7.40 7.46
C TRP A 32 2.03 -8.90 7.26
N ILE A 33 1.01 -9.35 6.53
CA ILE A 33 0.81 -10.77 6.21
C ILE A 33 1.94 -11.24 5.31
N ASN A 34 2.41 -10.49 4.31
CA ASN A 34 3.55 -10.94 3.51
C ASN A 34 4.82 -11.07 4.37
N SER A 35 5.09 -10.10 5.25
CA SER A 35 6.20 -10.19 6.21
C SER A 35 6.03 -11.35 7.20
N SER A 36 4.83 -11.56 7.73
CA SER A 36 4.52 -12.62 8.70
C SER A 36 4.45 -14.00 8.05
N LEU A 37 4.00 -14.12 6.80
CA LEU A 37 3.94 -15.36 6.03
C LEU A 37 5.34 -15.75 5.55
N TYR A 38 6.17 -14.78 5.13
CA TYR A 38 7.60 -15.01 4.90
C TYR A 38 8.32 -15.42 6.18
N ASN A 39 8.03 -14.79 7.32
CA ASN A 39 8.64 -15.16 8.60
C ASN A 39 8.12 -16.53 9.10
N PHE A 40 6.84 -16.82 8.96
CA PHE A 40 6.20 -18.08 9.39
C PHE A 40 6.61 -19.27 8.51
N ILE A 41 6.71 -19.08 7.20
CA ILE A 41 7.14 -20.14 6.28
C ILE A 41 8.68 -20.24 6.22
N GLY A 42 9.38 -19.11 6.41
CA GLY A 42 10.81 -18.97 6.21
C GLY A 42 11.69 -19.27 7.42
N SER A 43 11.18 -19.21 8.67
CA SER A 43 12.05 -19.26 9.85
C SER A 43 12.67 -20.63 10.15
N LYS A 44 12.11 -21.75 9.67
CA LYS A 44 12.63 -23.09 10.03
C LYS A 44 12.73 -24.14 8.92
N THR A 45 12.34 -23.85 7.67
CA THR A 45 12.19 -24.92 6.66
C THR A 45 13.01 -24.74 5.36
N VAL A 46 13.86 -23.71 5.27
CA VAL A 46 14.52 -23.29 4.00
C VAL A 46 15.97 -23.79 3.88
N GLN A 47 16.27 -25.00 4.34
CA GLN A 47 17.54 -25.67 3.99
C GLN A 47 17.35 -26.75 2.91
N ASN A 48 16.14 -27.32 2.75
CA ASN A 48 15.90 -28.35 1.75
C ASN A 48 15.44 -27.76 0.40
N PRO A 49 16.15 -28.02 -0.72
CA PRO A 49 15.78 -27.50 -2.04
C PRO A 49 14.40 -27.96 -2.53
N ARG A 50 13.88 -29.10 -2.07
CA ARG A 50 12.50 -29.53 -2.39
C ARG A 50 11.45 -28.66 -1.72
N THR A 51 11.65 -28.34 -0.44
CA THR A 51 10.75 -27.47 0.33
C THR A 51 10.72 -26.06 -0.24
N LYS A 52 11.87 -25.53 -0.68
CA LYS A 52 11.97 -24.23 -1.36
C LYS A 52 11.13 -24.15 -2.65
N ARG A 53 11.11 -25.23 -3.46
CA ARG A 53 10.25 -25.28 -4.68
C ARG A 53 8.76 -25.28 -4.34
N ILE A 54 8.35 -26.04 -3.32
CA ILE A 54 6.96 -26.11 -2.87
C ILE A 54 6.50 -24.73 -2.37
N ILE A 55 7.31 -24.09 -1.54
CA ILE A 55 7.06 -22.73 -1.02
C ILE A 55 6.93 -21.71 -2.16
N ASN A 56 7.84 -21.71 -3.14
CA ASN A 56 7.76 -20.79 -4.28
C ASN A 56 6.49 -20.99 -5.12
N ARG A 57 6.06 -22.24 -5.33
CA ARG A 57 4.81 -22.56 -6.05
C ARG A 57 3.59 -22.07 -5.27
N LEU A 58 3.57 -22.25 -3.95
CA LEU A 58 2.54 -21.74 -3.05
C LEU A 58 2.45 -20.21 -3.11
N PHE A 59 3.59 -19.51 -3.02
CA PHE A 59 3.63 -18.05 -3.14
C PHE A 59 3.10 -17.58 -4.50
N SER A 60 3.48 -18.24 -5.60
CA SER A 60 3.01 -17.89 -6.94
C SER A 60 1.48 -18.01 -7.06
N HIS A 61 0.89 -19.10 -6.55
CA HIS A 61 -0.57 -19.28 -6.53
C HIS A 61 -1.25 -18.25 -5.63
N TYR A 62 -0.67 -17.99 -4.47
CA TYR A 62 -1.16 -16.98 -3.54
C TYR A 62 -1.21 -15.58 -4.18
N TYR A 63 -0.13 -15.17 -4.87
CA TYR A 63 -0.08 -13.90 -5.58
C TYR A 63 -1.13 -13.82 -6.69
N PHE A 64 -1.30 -14.88 -7.47
CA PHE A 64 -2.34 -14.92 -8.50
C PHE A 64 -3.75 -14.70 -7.91
N VAL A 65 -4.10 -15.47 -6.85
CA VAL A 65 -5.41 -15.35 -6.17
C VAL A 65 -5.58 -13.97 -5.53
N TYR A 66 -4.51 -13.42 -4.97
CA TYR A 66 -4.52 -12.08 -4.36
C TYR A 66 -4.86 -11.00 -5.37
N TYR A 67 -4.13 -10.94 -6.49
CA TYR A 67 -4.33 -9.90 -7.49
C TYR A 67 -5.61 -10.10 -8.30
N LEU A 68 -6.00 -11.35 -8.61
CA LEU A 68 -7.32 -11.66 -9.18
C LEU A 68 -8.42 -11.16 -8.24
N GLY A 69 -8.20 -11.34 -6.93
CA GLY A 69 -8.97 -10.72 -5.89
C GLY A 69 -9.10 -9.21 -6.10
N ILE A 70 -8.01 -8.44 -6.05
CA ILE A 70 -8.04 -6.98 -6.23
C ILE A 70 -8.88 -6.57 -7.44
N PHE A 71 -8.62 -7.21 -8.58
CA PHE A 71 -9.32 -6.90 -9.82
C PHE A 71 -10.84 -7.12 -9.69
N LEU A 72 -11.25 -8.29 -9.19
CA LEU A 72 -12.67 -8.59 -8.96
C LEU A 72 -13.31 -7.65 -7.93
N SER A 73 -12.57 -7.20 -6.90
CA SER A 73 -13.12 -6.22 -5.96
C SER A 73 -13.41 -4.86 -6.56
N LYS A 74 -12.66 -4.44 -7.56
CA LYS A 74 -12.88 -3.13 -8.17
C LYS A 74 -14.05 -3.17 -9.18
N ILE A 75 -14.52 -4.37 -9.56
CA ILE A 75 -15.59 -4.58 -10.55
C ILE A 75 -16.91 -5.07 -9.93
N VAL A 76 -16.88 -6.19 -9.21
CA VAL A 76 -18.09 -6.92 -8.75
C VAL A 76 -18.97 -6.09 -7.82
N PRO A 77 -18.47 -5.38 -6.81
CA PRO A 77 -19.33 -4.65 -5.88
C PRO A 77 -20.00 -3.42 -6.48
N PRO A 78 -19.35 -2.59 -7.32
CA PRO A 78 -20.07 -1.60 -8.10
C PRO A 78 -21.18 -2.22 -8.97
N MET A 79 -20.97 -3.41 -9.55
CA MET A 79 -22.03 -4.13 -10.29
C MET A 79 -23.19 -4.52 -9.38
N ILE A 80 -22.91 -5.17 -8.24
CA ILE A 80 -23.93 -5.53 -7.23
C ILE A 80 -24.71 -4.29 -6.79
N ARG A 81 -24.00 -3.18 -6.54
CA ARG A 81 -24.62 -1.90 -6.18
C ARG A 81 -25.58 -1.46 -7.29
N ALA A 82 -25.14 -1.42 -8.53
CA ALA A 82 -25.90 -0.86 -9.65
C ALA A 82 -27.10 -1.73 -10.08
N GLU A 83 -26.96 -3.06 -10.03
CA GLU A 83 -28.01 -4.01 -10.46
C GLU A 83 -29.06 -4.27 -9.37
N THR A 84 -28.74 -3.99 -8.10
CA THR A 84 -29.64 -4.25 -6.97
C THR A 84 -30.31 -2.96 -6.51
N SER A 85 -31.65 -2.96 -6.49
CA SER A 85 -32.43 -1.89 -5.85
C SER A 85 -32.78 -2.25 -4.41
N CYS A 86 -32.54 -1.34 -3.46
CA CYS A 86 -32.93 -1.52 -2.06
C CYS A 86 -33.63 -0.27 -1.53
N PHE A 87 -34.61 -0.47 -0.63
CA PHE A 87 -35.34 0.63 0.02
C PHE A 87 -35.97 1.62 -0.98
N GLY A 88 -36.39 1.13 -2.15
CA GLY A 88 -36.98 1.96 -3.20
C GLY A 88 -36.02 2.94 -3.88
N LYS A 89 -34.70 2.81 -3.68
CA LYS A 89 -33.67 3.63 -4.34
C LYS A 89 -32.91 2.82 -5.40
N ASN A 90 -32.50 3.51 -6.46
CA ASN A 90 -31.54 2.98 -7.44
C ASN A 90 -30.16 2.92 -6.79
N GLY A 91 -29.58 1.72 -6.73
CA GLY A 91 -28.32 1.48 -6.05
C GLY A 91 -28.49 0.89 -4.63
N CYS A 92 -27.87 -0.25 -4.35
CA CYS A 92 -27.93 -0.88 -3.02
C CYS A 92 -26.56 -1.11 -2.38
N TYR A 93 -26.15 -0.16 -1.54
CA TYR A 93 -24.97 -0.32 -0.68
C TYR A 93 -25.09 -1.46 0.35
N PRO A 94 -26.25 -1.67 1.01
CA PRO A 94 -26.39 -2.78 1.96
C PRO A 94 -26.20 -4.17 1.34
N ALA A 95 -26.60 -4.37 0.08
CA ALA A 95 -26.36 -5.63 -0.63
C ALA A 95 -24.87 -5.88 -0.84
N VAL A 96 -24.11 -4.84 -1.18
CA VAL A 96 -22.65 -4.91 -1.24
C VAL A 96 -22.10 -5.32 0.12
N PHE A 97 -22.39 -4.60 1.19
CA PHE A 97 -21.88 -4.93 2.53
C PHE A 97 -22.29 -6.34 3.00
N GLY A 98 -23.50 -6.80 2.66
CA GLY A 98 -23.96 -8.15 2.96
C GLY A 98 -23.19 -9.24 2.20
N ALA A 99 -23.00 -9.08 0.89
CA ALA A 99 -22.21 -10.01 0.07
C ALA A 99 -20.75 -10.09 0.53
N LEU A 100 -20.19 -8.93 0.91
CA LEU A 100 -18.85 -8.82 1.47
C LEU A 100 -18.76 -9.51 2.83
N GLY A 101 -19.71 -9.25 3.73
CA GLY A 101 -19.80 -9.89 5.04
C GLY A 101 -19.94 -11.41 4.95
N SER A 102 -20.70 -11.94 3.99
CA SER A 102 -20.89 -13.39 3.83
C SER A 102 -19.62 -14.10 3.35
N ILE A 103 -18.88 -13.50 2.41
CA ILE A 103 -17.58 -14.04 1.96
C ILE A 103 -16.55 -14.00 3.11
N PHE A 104 -16.57 -12.93 3.92
CA PHE A 104 -15.72 -12.86 5.11
C PHE A 104 -16.05 -13.97 6.10
N MET A 105 -17.33 -14.15 6.42
CA MET A 105 -17.81 -15.18 7.34
C MET A 105 -17.43 -16.59 6.86
N MET A 106 -17.61 -16.87 5.55
CA MET A 106 -17.19 -18.13 4.94
C MET A 106 -15.68 -18.37 5.14
N SER A 107 -14.86 -17.34 4.90
CA SER A 107 -13.42 -17.45 5.04
C SER A 107 -12.98 -17.63 6.49
N TRP A 108 -13.67 -16.98 7.43
CA TRP A 108 -13.44 -17.17 8.87
C TRP A 108 -13.76 -18.61 9.30
N ILE A 109 -14.84 -19.20 8.79
CA ILE A 109 -15.17 -20.61 9.06
C ILE A 109 -14.07 -21.54 8.53
N VAL A 110 -13.59 -21.31 7.30
CA VAL A 110 -12.47 -22.08 6.73
C VAL A 110 -11.21 -21.94 7.59
N PHE A 111 -10.90 -20.73 8.08
CA PHE A 111 -9.77 -20.49 8.98
C PHE A 111 -9.91 -21.26 10.31
N LEU A 112 -11.10 -21.27 10.92
CA LEU A 112 -11.36 -22.01 12.16
C LEU A 112 -11.16 -23.52 11.99
N ILE A 113 -11.62 -24.08 10.86
CA ILE A 113 -11.39 -25.49 10.52
C ILE A 113 -9.89 -25.75 10.31
N GLY A 114 -9.20 -24.83 9.64
CA GLY A 114 -7.76 -24.92 9.37
C GLY A 114 -6.88 -24.83 10.62
N LYS A 115 -7.34 -24.16 11.68
CA LYS A 115 -6.60 -23.99 12.94
C LYS A 115 -6.14 -25.31 13.56
N ILE A 116 -6.87 -26.40 13.35
CA ILE A 116 -6.52 -27.76 13.83
C ILE A 116 -5.18 -28.24 13.25
N TYR A 117 -4.81 -27.75 12.06
CA TYR A 117 -3.58 -28.15 11.35
C TYR A 117 -2.41 -27.21 11.58
N TYR A 118 -2.59 -26.12 12.32
CA TYR A 118 -1.55 -25.12 12.50
C TYR A 118 -0.55 -25.58 13.55
N LYS A 119 0.73 -25.35 13.28
CA LYS A 119 1.81 -25.59 14.25
C LYS A 119 2.08 -24.30 15.00
N ASP A 120 2.24 -24.41 16.31
CA ASP A 120 2.60 -23.27 17.15
C ASP A 120 4.00 -22.78 16.79
N GLU A 121 4.10 -21.48 16.49
CA GLU A 121 5.38 -20.81 16.28
C GLU A 121 5.81 -20.17 17.61
N ARG A 122 7.13 -20.15 17.86
CA ARG A 122 7.66 -19.47 19.05
C ARG A 122 7.51 -17.96 18.87
N ILE A 123 6.75 -17.35 19.77
CA ILE A 123 6.62 -15.88 19.85
C ILE A 123 7.97 -15.35 20.33
N SER A 124 8.50 -14.31 19.68
CA SER A 124 9.69 -13.60 20.19
C SER A 124 9.31 -12.96 21.52
N ASP A 125 10.10 -13.22 22.57
CA ASP A 125 9.76 -12.86 23.96
C ASP A 125 9.57 -11.35 24.19
N GLU A 126 10.03 -10.49 23.28
CA GLU A 126 9.92 -9.04 23.42
C GLU A 126 9.50 -8.30 22.14
N ASN A 127 8.62 -7.32 22.29
CA ASN A 127 8.15 -6.47 21.20
C ASN A 127 9.25 -5.51 20.73
N VAL A 128 9.87 -5.82 19.59
CA VAL A 128 10.94 -5.01 18.96
C VAL A 128 10.54 -3.54 18.80
N ILE A 129 9.28 -3.26 18.44
CA ILE A 129 8.77 -1.89 18.28
C ILE A 129 8.83 -1.12 19.62
N LEU A 130 8.44 -1.77 20.72
CA LEU A 130 8.49 -1.13 22.04
C LEU A 130 9.93 -0.92 22.50
N LYS A 131 10.85 -1.86 22.21
CA LYS A 131 12.29 -1.68 22.45
C LYS A 131 12.85 -0.50 21.65
N PHE A 132 12.48 -0.37 20.38
CA PHE A 132 12.91 0.71 19.49
C PHE A 132 12.49 2.08 20.05
N PHE A 133 11.21 2.28 20.34
CA PHE A 133 10.73 3.54 20.92
C PHE A 133 11.27 3.76 22.35
N GLY A 134 11.42 2.70 23.13
CA GLY A 134 12.03 2.75 24.46
C GLY A 134 13.49 3.23 24.43
N CYS A 135 14.28 2.76 23.46
CA CYS A 135 15.67 3.16 23.23
C CYS A 135 15.76 4.63 22.84
N ILE A 136 14.93 5.09 21.88
CA ILE A 136 14.87 6.49 21.49
C ILE A 136 14.46 7.38 22.67
N LYS A 137 13.42 7.00 23.41
CA LYS A 137 12.97 7.74 24.61
C LYS A 137 14.07 7.82 25.65
N HIS A 138 14.76 6.70 25.92
CA HIS A 138 15.86 6.67 26.89
C HIS A 138 17.01 7.56 26.46
N ALA A 139 17.47 7.45 25.21
CA ALA A 139 18.54 8.32 24.67
C ALA A 139 18.19 9.81 24.81
N LEU A 140 16.96 10.20 24.45
CA LEU A 140 16.50 11.58 24.56
C LEU A 140 16.41 12.07 26.01
N VAL A 141 15.87 11.25 26.91
CA VAL A 141 15.75 11.61 28.34
C VAL A 141 17.12 11.71 28.99
N THR A 142 18.02 10.79 28.72
CA THR A 142 19.40 10.82 29.24
C THR A 142 20.16 12.02 28.70
N LYS A 143 20.03 12.33 27.40
CA LYS A 143 20.62 13.55 26.81
C LYS A 143 20.07 14.84 27.42
N MET A 144 18.78 14.90 27.76
CA MET A 144 18.19 16.07 28.43
C MET A 144 18.65 16.20 29.89
N LYS A 145 19.04 15.10 30.53
CA LYS A 145 19.53 15.07 31.93
C LYS A 145 21.05 15.21 32.04
N SER A 146 21.81 14.88 31.00
CA SER A 146 23.26 15.00 30.99
C SER A 146 23.66 16.47 31.10
N SER A 147 24.32 16.82 32.21
CA SER A 147 24.87 18.14 32.47
C SER A 147 26.09 18.41 31.59
N SER A 148 26.49 19.69 31.44
CA SER A 148 27.57 20.12 30.53
C SER A 148 28.97 19.53 30.82
N SER A 149 29.15 18.75 31.90
CA SER A 149 30.42 18.14 32.30
C SER A 149 30.62 16.69 31.84
N GLU A 150 29.62 16.02 31.28
CA GLU A 150 29.80 14.68 30.67
C GLU A 150 30.38 14.81 29.26
N GLU A 151 31.27 13.87 28.89
CA GLU A 151 31.89 13.78 27.57
C GLU A 151 30.78 13.74 26.50
N ARG A 152 30.76 14.74 25.61
CA ARG A 152 29.71 14.83 24.59
C ARG A 152 29.91 13.72 23.58
N LYS A 153 28.93 12.83 23.50
CA LYS A 153 28.86 11.80 22.45
C LYS A 153 28.61 12.44 21.09
N GLU A 154 29.16 11.84 20.03
CA GLU A 154 29.03 12.37 18.66
C GLU A 154 27.58 12.34 18.18
N HIS A 155 26.87 11.23 18.45
CA HIS A 155 25.46 11.09 18.10
C HIS A 155 24.56 10.92 19.33
N TRP A 156 23.37 11.56 19.30
CA TRP A 156 22.44 11.60 20.43
C TRP A 156 21.89 10.23 20.85
N ILE A 157 21.90 9.25 19.94
CA ILE A 157 21.39 7.90 20.22
C ILE A 157 22.33 7.11 21.14
N GLU A 158 23.62 7.47 21.17
CA GLU A 158 24.62 6.79 21.98
C GLU A 158 24.39 7.03 23.49
N TYR A 159 23.59 8.02 23.88
CA TYR A 159 23.13 8.21 25.26
C TYR A 159 22.19 7.07 25.75
N ALA A 160 21.80 6.13 24.87
CA ALA A 160 21.14 4.88 25.26
C ALA A 160 22.10 3.79 25.78
N GLU A 161 23.41 4.00 25.64
CA GLU A 161 24.43 3.07 26.13
C GLU A 161 24.27 2.79 27.63
N GLY A 162 24.49 1.54 28.03
CA GLY A 162 24.30 1.04 29.40
C GLY A 162 22.96 0.32 29.61
N ARG A 163 21.86 0.78 28.98
CA ARG A 163 20.56 0.09 29.02
C ARG A 163 20.32 -0.83 27.82
N TYR A 164 20.89 -0.49 26.67
CA TYR A 164 20.77 -1.24 25.41
C TYR A 164 22.15 -1.64 24.90
N SER A 165 22.24 -2.76 24.16
CA SER A 165 23.50 -3.20 23.54
C SER A 165 23.94 -2.24 22.44
N LEU A 166 25.25 -2.12 22.22
CA LEU A 166 25.81 -1.26 21.17
C LEU A 166 25.32 -1.65 19.77
N GLU A 167 25.24 -2.95 19.49
CA GLU A 167 24.67 -3.48 18.23
C GLU A 167 23.22 -2.99 18.01
N PHE A 168 22.39 -3.02 19.05
CA PHE A 168 21.01 -2.57 18.96
C PHE A 168 20.92 -1.05 18.75
N ILE A 169 21.80 -0.28 19.39
CA ILE A 169 21.85 1.17 19.23
C ILE A 169 22.23 1.54 17.79
N ASP A 170 23.18 0.82 17.17
CA ASP A 170 23.56 1.03 15.78
C ASP A 170 22.44 0.61 14.80
N ASP A 171 21.72 -0.48 15.09
CA ASP A 171 20.53 -0.87 14.35
C ASP A 171 19.46 0.25 14.40
N VAL A 172 19.20 0.83 15.59
CA VAL A 172 18.25 1.95 15.76
C VAL A 172 18.71 3.16 14.94
N HIS A 173 20.01 3.47 14.99
CA HIS A 173 20.59 4.57 14.25
C HIS A 173 20.43 4.42 12.74
N THR A 174 20.67 3.21 12.22
CA THR A 174 20.47 2.86 10.81
C THR A 174 19.01 3.01 10.39
N VAL A 175 18.07 2.51 11.19
CA VAL A 175 16.64 2.66 10.91
C VAL A 175 16.22 4.12 10.87
N ILE A 176 16.70 4.96 11.80
CA ILE A 176 16.42 6.40 11.81
C ILE A 176 16.97 7.09 10.55
N LYS A 177 18.20 6.73 10.13
CA LYS A 177 18.80 7.27 8.89
C LYS A 177 17.97 6.93 7.66
N ILE A 178 17.54 5.67 7.52
CA ILE A 178 16.75 5.24 6.37
C ILE A 178 15.35 5.85 6.41
N THR A 179 14.73 5.95 7.59
CA THR A 179 13.40 6.57 7.75
C THR A 179 13.39 8.03 7.28
N LYS A 180 14.50 8.77 7.46
CA LYS A 180 14.62 10.14 6.93
C LYS A 180 14.57 10.20 5.40
N LEU A 181 15.02 9.16 4.69
CA LEU A 181 14.91 9.07 3.23
C LEU A 181 13.45 8.96 2.76
N PHE A 182 12.54 8.53 3.64
CA PHE A 182 11.13 8.35 3.34
C PHE A 182 10.30 9.62 3.50
N ILE A 183 10.86 10.72 4.02
CA ILE A 183 10.15 12.00 4.25
C ILE A 183 9.39 12.53 3.02
N PRO A 184 9.85 12.38 1.76
CA PRO A 184 9.09 12.80 0.58
C PRO A 184 7.93 11.87 0.18
N LEU A 185 7.93 10.62 0.64
CA LEU A 185 6.95 9.59 0.24
C LEU A 185 5.49 9.92 0.59
N PRO A 186 5.16 10.60 1.70
CA PRO A 186 3.79 11.04 1.97
C PRO A 186 3.15 11.83 0.83
N ILE A 187 3.92 12.68 0.13
CA ILE A 187 3.39 13.45 -1.01
C ILE A 187 3.00 12.51 -2.14
N TYR A 188 3.86 11.54 -2.48
CA TYR A 188 3.54 10.52 -3.48
C TYR A 188 2.29 9.73 -3.08
N TYR A 189 2.18 9.28 -1.83
CA TYR A 189 1.01 8.54 -1.37
C TYR A 189 -0.26 9.39 -1.33
N ALA A 190 -0.15 10.69 -1.08
CA ALA A 190 -1.26 11.62 -1.22
C ALA A 190 -1.78 11.66 -2.67
N LEU A 191 -0.88 11.72 -3.66
CA LEU A 191 -1.24 11.68 -5.07
C LEU A 191 -1.89 10.33 -5.44
N LEU A 192 -1.29 9.22 -5.00
CA LEU A 192 -1.81 7.88 -5.26
C LEU A 192 -3.22 7.69 -4.67
N ALA A 193 -3.50 8.22 -3.48
CA ALA A 193 -4.79 8.11 -2.83
C ALA A 193 -5.94 8.75 -3.64
N GLN A 194 -5.67 9.80 -4.43
CA GLN A 194 -6.70 10.49 -5.21
C GLN A 194 -7.30 9.66 -6.34
N GLN A 195 -6.61 8.59 -6.77
CA GLN A 195 -7.16 7.68 -7.77
C GLN A 195 -8.45 7.02 -7.29
N ASP A 196 -8.56 6.82 -5.98
CA ASP A 196 -9.64 6.09 -5.34
C ASP A 196 -10.79 7.02 -4.89
N SER A 197 -10.56 8.34 -4.91
CA SER A 197 -11.51 9.40 -4.51
C SER A 197 -11.79 10.37 -5.66
N SER A 198 -10.94 11.39 -5.85
CA SER A 198 -11.15 12.49 -6.79
C SER A 198 -11.32 12.02 -8.23
N TRP A 199 -10.61 10.96 -8.66
CA TRP A 199 -10.74 10.44 -10.02
C TRP A 199 -12.04 9.65 -10.23
N THR A 200 -12.58 9.03 -9.19
CA THR A 200 -13.93 8.46 -9.19
C THR A 200 -14.98 9.56 -9.33
N PHE A 201 -14.78 10.68 -8.64
CA PHE A 201 -15.66 11.85 -8.78
C PHE A 201 -15.57 12.46 -10.19
N GLN A 202 -14.36 12.60 -10.74
CA GLN A 202 -14.17 13.02 -12.13
C GLN A 202 -14.89 12.09 -13.11
N ALA A 203 -14.77 10.76 -12.93
CA ALA A 203 -15.49 9.79 -13.76
C ALA A 203 -17.02 9.91 -13.68
N SER A 204 -17.57 10.42 -12.56
CA SER A 204 -19.02 10.63 -12.42
C SER A 204 -19.57 11.77 -13.30
N GLN A 205 -18.69 12.66 -13.77
CA GLN A 205 -19.01 13.78 -14.67
C GLN A 205 -18.83 13.44 -16.15
N MET A 206 -18.31 12.24 -16.46
CA MET A 206 -17.95 11.79 -17.80
C MET A 206 -19.06 10.91 -18.41
N ASP A 207 -19.01 10.70 -19.73
CA ASP A 207 -19.76 9.64 -20.38
C ASP A 207 -19.16 8.29 -20.02
N THR A 208 -19.95 7.47 -19.33
CA THR A 208 -19.52 6.15 -18.87
C THR A 208 -19.96 5.02 -19.82
N THR A 209 -20.46 5.35 -21.00
CA THR A 209 -20.82 4.38 -22.03
C THR A 209 -19.58 4.03 -22.86
N VAL A 210 -19.16 2.77 -22.80
CA VAL A 210 -17.98 2.27 -23.51
C VAL A 210 -18.40 1.03 -24.30
N PHE A 211 -18.24 1.06 -25.63
CA PHE A 211 -18.65 -0.03 -26.53
C PHE A 211 -20.09 -0.52 -26.33
N GLY A 212 -21.01 0.38 -25.97
CA GLY A 212 -22.43 0.05 -25.70
C GLY A 212 -22.71 -0.52 -24.31
N PHE A 213 -21.68 -0.70 -23.46
CA PHE A 213 -21.83 -1.09 -22.06
C PHE A 213 -21.68 0.13 -21.16
N ARG A 214 -22.56 0.27 -20.18
CA ARG A 214 -22.45 1.32 -19.17
C ARG A 214 -21.52 0.84 -18.05
N ILE A 215 -20.41 1.54 -17.88
CA ILE A 215 -19.47 1.34 -16.79
C ILE A 215 -19.89 2.26 -15.64
N GLU A 216 -19.81 1.80 -14.39
CA GLU A 216 -20.04 2.67 -13.24
C GLU A 216 -18.77 3.48 -12.93
N PRO A 217 -18.85 4.75 -12.52
CA PRO A 217 -17.67 5.57 -12.18
C PRO A 217 -16.72 4.87 -11.19
N ASP A 218 -17.28 4.16 -10.20
CA ASP A 218 -16.53 3.38 -9.22
C ASP A 218 -15.73 2.22 -9.82
N GLN A 219 -15.97 1.84 -11.08
CA GLN A 219 -15.23 0.78 -11.77
C GLN A 219 -13.99 1.33 -12.49
N ALA A 220 -13.86 2.65 -12.65
CA ALA A 220 -12.69 3.27 -13.30
C ALA A 220 -11.37 2.87 -12.63
N LYS A 221 -11.38 2.80 -11.29
CA LYS A 221 -10.24 2.31 -10.47
C LYS A 221 -9.78 0.88 -10.78
N ALA A 222 -10.58 0.07 -11.49
CA ALA A 222 -10.14 -1.25 -11.96
C ALA A 222 -9.02 -1.16 -13.03
N MET A 223 -8.86 0.01 -13.69
CA MET A 223 -7.75 0.27 -14.61
C MET A 223 -6.38 0.13 -13.92
N GLY A 224 -6.26 0.52 -12.65
CA GLY A 224 -5.01 0.44 -11.91
C GLY A 224 -4.41 -0.97 -11.89
N PRO A 225 -5.12 -1.96 -11.31
CA PRO A 225 -4.70 -3.36 -11.33
C PRO A 225 -4.43 -3.91 -12.73
N VAL A 226 -5.22 -3.53 -13.75
CA VAL A 226 -5.01 -3.96 -15.15
C VAL A 226 -3.66 -3.46 -15.69
N PHE A 227 -3.33 -2.19 -15.45
CA PHE A 227 -2.04 -1.64 -15.84
C PHE A 227 -0.90 -2.31 -15.09
N LEU A 228 -0.99 -2.50 -13.77
CA LEU A 228 0.06 -3.19 -13.01
C LEU A 228 0.29 -4.63 -13.50
N PHE A 229 -0.78 -5.38 -13.78
CA PHE A 229 -0.68 -6.73 -14.33
C PHE A 229 0.05 -6.79 -15.67
N THR A 230 -0.11 -5.77 -16.49
CA THR A 230 0.52 -5.69 -17.81
C THR A 230 1.95 -5.15 -17.70
N MET A 231 2.15 -4.10 -16.90
CA MET A 231 3.43 -3.40 -16.77
C MET A 231 4.48 -4.18 -15.98
N ILE A 232 4.12 -4.86 -14.89
CA ILE A 232 5.08 -5.63 -14.07
C ILE A 232 5.85 -6.68 -14.89
N PRO A 233 5.19 -7.58 -15.67
CA PRO A 233 5.92 -8.54 -16.49
C PRO A 233 6.71 -7.87 -17.60
N ILE A 234 6.20 -6.80 -18.23
CA ILE A 234 6.96 -6.02 -19.21
C ILE A 234 8.23 -5.45 -18.57
N TRP A 235 8.13 -4.88 -17.37
CA TRP A 235 9.27 -4.33 -16.66
C TRP A 235 10.31 -5.40 -16.31
N THR A 236 9.84 -6.53 -15.77
CA THR A 236 10.69 -7.61 -15.27
C THR A 236 11.34 -8.45 -16.38
N TYR A 237 10.62 -8.72 -17.47
CA TYR A 237 11.09 -9.62 -18.53
C TYR A 237 11.59 -8.91 -19.78
N LEU A 238 11.21 -7.65 -20.02
CA LEU A 238 11.62 -6.89 -21.20
C LEU A 238 12.51 -5.71 -20.81
N VAL A 239 12.03 -4.78 -19.98
CA VAL A 239 12.74 -3.52 -19.71
C VAL A 239 14.02 -3.74 -18.93
N THR A 240 13.97 -4.47 -17.80
CA THR A 240 15.16 -4.71 -16.97
C THR A 240 16.28 -5.49 -17.67
N PRO A 241 16.06 -6.55 -18.48
CA PRO A 241 17.16 -7.16 -19.23
C PRO A 241 17.70 -6.25 -20.35
N ILE A 242 16.85 -5.44 -21.00
CA ILE A 242 17.33 -4.44 -21.98
C ILE A 242 18.24 -3.42 -21.30
N LEU A 243 17.83 -2.87 -20.15
CA LEU A 243 18.65 -1.92 -19.39
C LEU A 243 20.00 -2.52 -18.98
N LYS A 244 20.02 -3.78 -18.55
CA LYS A 244 21.26 -4.51 -18.25
C LYS A 244 22.13 -4.72 -19.49
N THR A 245 21.51 -4.98 -20.64
CA THR A 245 22.24 -5.12 -21.92
C THR A 245 22.86 -3.79 -22.35
N CYS A 246 22.23 -2.67 -22.00
CA CYS A 246 22.76 -1.32 -22.22
C CYS A 246 23.70 -0.82 -21.10
N ASP A 247 24.08 -1.67 -20.14
CA ASP A 247 24.93 -1.32 -18.98
C ASP A 247 24.35 -0.18 -18.09
N ILE A 248 23.02 -0.07 -18.06
CA ILE A 248 22.31 0.93 -17.24
C ILE A 248 21.79 0.26 -15.97
N GLU A 249 22.50 0.49 -14.85
CA GLU A 249 22.04 0.07 -13.53
C GLU A 249 21.16 1.15 -12.87
N ILE A 250 19.85 0.89 -12.81
CA ILE A 250 18.91 1.74 -12.09
C ILE A 250 18.88 1.33 -10.62
N SER A 251 19.53 2.12 -9.76
CA SER A 251 19.40 1.99 -8.30
C SER A 251 17.95 2.22 -7.86
N ALA A 252 17.51 1.51 -6.81
CA ALA A 252 16.16 1.65 -6.26
C ALA A 252 15.80 3.11 -5.93
N LEU A 253 16.75 3.88 -5.37
CA LEU A 253 16.54 5.30 -5.08
C LEU A 253 16.34 6.14 -6.36
N LYS A 254 17.10 5.86 -7.42
CA LYS A 254 16.91 6.54 -8.72
C LYS A 254 15.54 6.21 -9.32
N SER A 255 15.14 4.93 -9.26
CA SER A 255 13.82 4.49 -9.70
C SER A 255 12.70 5.21 -8.95
N MET A 256 12.82 5.34 -7.62
CA MET A 256 11.85 6.06 -6.80
C MET A 256 11.71 7.53 -7.20
N VAL A 257 12.83 8.22 -7.48
CA VAL A 257 12.81 9.61 -7.94
C VAL A 257 12.09 9.74 -9.28
N VAL A 258 12.41 8.86 -10.25
CA VAL A 258 11.73 8.85 -11.56
C VAL A 258 10.23 8.57 -11.39
N GLY A 259 9.86 7.60 -10.55
CA GLY A 259 8.46 7.30 -10.24
C GLY A 259 7.71 8.50 -9.67
N GLY A 260 8.34 9.27 -8.78
CA GLY A 260 7.76 10.52 -8.25
C GLY A 260 7.47 11.57 -9.33
N PHE A 261 8.40 11.77 -10.27
CA PHE A 261 8.17 12.69 -11.40
C PHE A 261 7.06 12.19 -12.34
N VAL A 262 7.03 10.90 -12.64
CA VAL A 262 5.96 10.29 -13.46
C VAL A 262 4.59 10.48 -12.78
N SER A 263 4.50 10.30 -11.47
CA SER A 263 3.27 10.55 -10.71
C SER A 263 2.84 12.01 -10.74
N ALA A 264 3.79 12.96 -10.75
CA ALA A 264 3.46 14.37 -10.94
C ALA A 264 2.88 14.64 -12.34
N LEU A 265 3.46 14.04 -13.39
CA LEU A 265 2.91 14.14 -14.76
C LEU A 265 1.47 13.58 -14.84
N SER A 266 1.16 12.52 -14.11
CA SER A 266 -0.19 11.98 -14.04
C SER A 266 -1.23 13.02 -13.60
N PHE A 267 -0.87 13.90 -12.65
CA PHE A 267 -1.77 14.94 -12.16
C PHE A 267 -1.89 16.11 -13.11
N ILE A 268 -0.87 16.38 -13.92
CA ILE A 268 -0.97 17.33 -15.04
C ILE A 268 -2.02 16.81 -16.03
N CYS A 269 -1.96 15.53 -16.41
CA CYS A 269 -2.98 14.90 -17.26
C CYS A 269 -4.38 15.00 -16.63
N ALA A 270 -4.51 14.72 -15.33
CA ALA A 270 -5.80 14.81 -14.64
C ALA A 270 -6.36 16.24 -14.58
N GLY A 271 -5.50 17.24 -14.42
CA GLY A 271 -5.88 18.65 -14.47
C GLY A 271 -6.35 19.06 -15.86
N ILE A 272 -5.62 18.69 -16.92
CA ILE A 272 -6.02 18.95 -18.31
C ILE A 272 -7.38 18.30 -18.60
N LEU A 273 -7.54 17.03 -18.22
CA LEU A 273 -8.81 16.33 -18.40
C LEU A 273 -9.96 17.02 -17.66
N GLN A 274 -9.73 17.52 -16.45
CA GLN A 274 -10.76 18.25 -15.70
C GLN A 274 -11.14 19.57 -16.37
N ILE A 275 -10.20 20.28 -17.00
CA ILE A 275 -10.48 21.49 -17.77
C ILE A 275 -11.41 21.16 -18.94
N GLU A 276 -11.10 20.10 -19.69
CA GLU A 276 -11.91 19.65 -20.83
C GLU A 276 -13.32 19.19 -20.42
N ILE A 277 -13.45 18.52 -19.26
CA ILE A 277 -14.76 18.15 -18.70
C ILE A 277 -15.58 19.39 -18.36
N ASN A 278 -14.95 20.41 -17.77
CA ASN A 278 -15.63 21.64 -17.37
C ASN A 278 -16.00 22.55 -18.56
N SER A 279 -15.25 22.50 -19.67
CA SER A 279 -15.54 23.28 -20.89
C SER A 279 -16.53 22.58 -21.83
N SER A 280 -16.70 21.27 -21.69
CA SER A 280 -17.60 20.48 -22.52
C SER A 280 -19.03 20.45 -21.95
N VAL A 281 -20.00 20.06 -22.79
CA VAL A 281 -21.34 19.75 -22.30
C VAL A 281 -21.26 18.55 -21.35
N GLU A 282 -22.03 18.58 -20.25
CA GLU A 282 -22.03 17.52 -19.25
C GLU A 282 -22.14 16.12 -19.89
N LYS A 283 -21.31 15.18 -19.43
CA LYS A 283 -21.32 13.77 -19.85
C LYS A 283 -21.13 13.56 -21.36
N THR A 284 -20.28 14.37 -22.00
CA THR A 284 -19.85 14.14 -23.39
C THR A 284 -18.44 13.58 -23.51
N VAL A 285 -17.56 13.91 -22.55
CA VAL A 285 -16.19 13.39 -22.52
C VAL A 285 -16.21 11.94 -22.05
N ASN A 286 -15.70 11.03 -22.88
CA ASN A 286 -15.71 9.59 -22.57
C ASN A 286 -14.73 9.22 -21.45
N ILE A 287 -15.14 8.33 -20.54
CA ILE A 287 -14.34 7.82 -19.42
C ILE A 287 -12.96 7.25 -19.82
N LEU A 288 -12.81 6.77 -21.06
CA LEU A 288 -11.53 6.28 -21.59
C LEU A 288 -10.43 7.35 -21.59
N TRP A 289 -10.78 8.64 -21.57
CA TRP A 289 -9.80 9.72 -21.44
C TRP A 289 -9.07 9.76 -20.10
N GLN A 290 -9.51 8.97 -19.11
CA GLN A 290 -8.76 8.75 -17.87
C GLN A 290 -7.59 7.75 -18.04
N ILE A 291 -7.46 7.07 -19.18
CA ILE A 291 -6.37 6.11 -19.42
C ILE A 291 -4.97 6.73 -19.20
N PRO A 292 -4.63 7.92 -19.74
CA PRO A 292 -3.29 8.49 -19.58
C PRO A 292 -2.90 8.77 -18.12
N GLN A 293 -3.81 9.33 -17.31
CA GLN A 293 -3.55 9.56 -15.89
C GLN A 293 -3.41 8.23 -15.13
N PHE A 294 -4.28 7.25 -15.36
CA PHE A 294 -4.16 5.94 -14.70
C PHE A 294 -2.87 5.20 -15.11
N PHE A 295 -2.50 5.25 -16.38
CA PHE A 295 -1.26 4.66 -16.86
C PHE A 295 -0.04 5.28 -16.16
N LEU A 296 0.03 6.61 -16.10
CA LEU A 296 1.17 7.32 -15.50
C LEU A 296 1.26 7.07 -13.99
N ILE A 297 0.15 7.16 -13.24
CA ILE A 297 0.23 6.90 -11.79
C ILE A 297 0.63 5.46 -11.48
N MET A 298 0.15 4.48 -12.25
CA MET A 298 0.54 3.06 -12.10
C MET A 298 1.98 2.80 -12.50
N PHE A 299 2.47 3.49 -13.53
CA PHE A 299 3.89 3.46 -13.87
C PHE A 299 4.75 4.07 -12.75
N GLY A 300 4.29 5.17 -12.15
CA GLY A 300 4.91 5.74 -10.95
C GLY A 300 4.92 4.75 -9.78
N GLU A 301 3.84 4.01 -9.56
CA GLU A 301 3.76 2.97 -8.52
C GLU A 301 4.74 1.83 -8.74
N LEU A 302 4.85 1.35 -9.98
CA LEU A 302 5.82 0.35 -10.38
C LEU A 302 7.27 0.80 -10.10
N LEU A 303 7.58 2.08 -10.33
CA LEU A 303 8.93 2.62 -10.18
C LEU A 303 9.29 3.04 -8.74
N LEU A 304 8.30 3.40 -7.93
CA LEU A 304 8.51 3.97 -6.60
C LEU A 304 8.10 3.03 -5.47
N SER A 305 6.86 2.53 -5.48
CA SER A 305 6.32 1.74 -4.36
C SER A 305 6.98 0.36 -4.26
N ILE A 306 7.11 -0.34 -5.39
CA ILE A 306 7.68 -1.69 -5.43
C ILE A 306 9.19 -1.67 -5.07
N PRO A 307 10.06 -0.89 -5.74
CA PRO A 307 11.48 -0.85 -5.43
C PRO A 307 11.77 -0.19 -4.07
N GLY A 308 10.94 0.78 -3.66
CA GLY A 308 11.08 1.45 -2.35
C GLY A 308 10.85 0.49 -1.19
N LEU A 309 9.86 -0.39 -1.30
CA LEU A 309 9.64 -1.42 -0.28
C LEU A 309 10.76 -2.46 -0.29
N GLU A 310 11.23 -2.90 -1.46
CA GLU A 310 12.37 -3.82 -1.57
C GLU A 310 13.65 -3.21 -0.97
N PHE A 311 13.89 -1.92 -1.21
CA PHE A 311 14.99 -1.17 -0.61
C PHE A 311 14.87 -1.13 0.93
N ALA A 312 13.69 -0.82 1.45
CA ALA A 312 13.44 -0.82 2.89
C ALA A 312 13.72 -2.19 3.52
N PHE A 313 13.31 -3.28 2.86
CA PHE A 313 13.59 -4.64 3.35
C PHE A 313 15.06 -5.05 3.26
N LYS A 314 15.76 -4.66 2.19
CA LYS A 314 17.17 -5.01 1.99
C LYS A 314 18.12 -4.23 2.91
N GLN A 315 17.81 -2.98 3.20
CA GLN A 315 18.64 -2.12 4.05
C GLN A 315 18.30 -2.21 5.53
N ALA A 316 17.20 -2.88 5.89
CA ALA A 316 16.85 -3.08 7.28
C ALA A 316 17.83 -4.04 7.98
N PRO A 317 18.29 -3.71 9.20
CA PRO A 317 18.93 -4.68 10.07
C PRO A 317 18.04 -5.90 10.31
N GLU A 318 18.64 -7.08 10.51
CA GLU A 318 17.88 -8.33 10.67
C GLU A 318 16.88 -8.26 11.84
N SER A 319 17.28 -7.59 12.93
CA SER A 319 16.46 -7.40 14.13
C SER A 319 15.30 -6.40 13.93
N MET A 320 15.38 -5.51 12.92
CA MET A 320 14.48 -4.36 12.75
C MET A 320 13.72 -4.32 11.41
N LYS A 321 13.73 -5.41 10.63
CA LYS A 321 12.97 -5.50 9.36
C LYS A 321 11.50 -5.09 9.50
N SER A 322 10.84 -5.51 10.58
CA SER A 322 9.45 -5.13 10.86
C SER A 322 9.28 -3.64 11.16
N VAL A 323 10.21 -3.04 11.91
CA VAL A 323 10.17 -1.61 12.27
C VAL A 323 10.34 -0.74 11.04
N LEU A 324 11.36 -1.01 10.21
CA LEU A 324 11.61 -0.20 9.02
C LEU A 324 10.50 -0.35 7.97
N THR A 325 9.94 -1.56 7.84
CA THR A 325 8.77 -1.82 6.98
C THR A 325 7.54 -1.04 7.47
N ALA A 326 7.29 -1.01 8.78
CA ALA A 326 6.21 -0.19 9.35
C ALA A 326 6.45 1.31 9.11
N ALA A 327 7.70 1.78 9.26
CA ALA A 327 8.10 3.15 8.95
C ALA A 327 7.96 3.50 7.46
N PHE A 328 8.03 2.52 6.55
CA PHE A 328 7.72 2.75 5.13
C PHE A 328 6.21 2.95 4.90
N PHE A 329 5.34 2.16 5.54
CA PHE A 329 3.88 2.28 5.34
C PHE A 329 3.22 3.42 6.10
N ILE A 330 3.82 3.92 7.17
CA ILE A 330 3.28 5.10 7.87
C ILE A 330 3.20 6.31 6.92
N ASN A 331 4.05 6.36 5.89
CA ASN A 331 3.99 7.40 4.85
C ASN A 331 2.67 7.38 4.07
N ASN A 332 2.04 6.21 3.89
CA ASN A 332 0.71 6.14 3.29
C ASN A 332 -0.35 6.81 4.18
N ALA A 333 -0.28 6.58 5.50
CA ALA A 333 -1.17 7.23 6.45
C ALA A 333 -0.98 8.75 6.45
N PHE A 334 0.27 9.23 6.45
CA PHE A 334 0.56 10.65 6.32
C PHE A 334 0.11 11.23 4.98
N GLY A 335 0.24 10.49 3.88
CA GLY A 335 -0.27 10.91 2.57
C GLY A 335 -1.80 11.11 2.57
N ASN A 336 -2.54 10.17 3.14
CA ASN A 336 -3.99 10.31 3.30
C ASN A 336 -4.36 11.47 4.22
N LEU A 337 -3.60 11.70 5.29
CA LEU A 337 -3.79 12.86 6.18
C LEU A 337 -3.60 14.19 5.43
N ILE A 338 -2.60 14.28 4.55
CA ILE A 338 -2.38 15.45 3.69
C ILE A 338 -3.61 15.70 2.81
N VAL A 339 -4.19 14.66 2.20
CA VAL A 339 -5.41 14.78 1.38
C VAL A 339 -6.58 15.35 2.19
N VAL A 340 -6.81 14.83 3.40
CA VAL A 340 -7.88 15.32 4.28
C VAL A 340 -7.66 16.80 4.64
N LEU A 341 -6.44 17.17 5.03
CA LEU A 341 -6.11 18.55 5.36
C LEU A 341 -6.34 19.49 4.18
N ILE A 342 -5.91 19.12 2.98
CA ILE A 342 -6.13 19.92 1.76
C ILE A 342 -7.61 20.06 1.44
N THR A 343 -8.40 19.00 1.62
CA THR A 343 -9.83 19.02 1.29
C THR A 343 -10.65 19.88 2.25
N GLU A 344 -10.27 19.91 3.54
CA GLU A 344 -10.93 20.75 4.56
C GLU A 344 -10.56 22.23 4.44
N ILE A 345 -9.35 22.53 3.95
CA ILE A 345 -8.96 23.89 3.58
C ILE A 345 -9.75 24.23 2.30
N LYS A 346 -10.97 24.73 2.46
CA LYS A 346 -11.82 25.25 1.37
C LYS A 346 -11.13 26.40 0.66
N LEU A 347 -10.25 26.10 -0.29
CA LEU A 347 -9.67 27.03 -1.26
C LEU A 347 -10.60 27.23 -2.44
#